data_AF-A0AAW7ANL7-F1
#
_entry.id   AF-A0AAW7ANL7-F1
#
_cell.length_a   1.000
_cell.length_b   1.000
_cell.length_c   1.000
_cell.angle_alpha   90.00
_cell.angle_beta   90.00
_cell.angle_gamma   90.00
#
_symmetry.space_group_name_H-M   'P 1'
#
loop_
_entity.id
_entity.type
_entity.pdbx_description
1 polymer ?
#
loop_
_entity_poly.entity_id
_entity_poly.type
_entity_poly.pdbx_seq_one_letter_code
_entity_poly.pdbx_strand_id
1 'polypeptide(L)'
;MKDKFAKFKIRIKELEGVRSMEEITKLFNKYEYILSFFLFLIVYVITYGVVVSADYAFSDDYTFFNDMGHSNPMPLIIGIVQGGRPIYAIYSLIFSLAGDISDLGWIRLISIFGTSFFALLMYHNLKRYTNIPLGVIYPASVACGLSPAFQVYSAWTVTSIFPWAASLAGLSALSLPEKTDFQRVATSLALLVCAVFIYQPAGMVFWAFLLPRILLRGTSLNQLKLMIRSLFVMGAALVVDFGSSKILPRVFFSDLPQFNRSALVTDYVGKAEWFLEEVIPNALNLFSISPNIWYILLVVLMIIAACIVKFKRPLIVIKNLSIMGVIIILSYLPNLIIKESWASYRSQVGLDSVIIILVFMSIYELCYITKLKFVCTVIPCIYLTIGCFVAHRNVNEYFVKPQVKELTLVENYLLSQRGLYQAQKFYLVPSSWKDQLSPVLRYDEFGLPSSMQVWVPQGMAWAILEKTSQGVPIGLGRAIVGKIDDAPHKEDILILNMGDALKYLRTEKNT
;
A
#
# COMPACT_ATOMS: atom_id res chain seq x y z
N MET A 1 44.39 11.34 37.73
CA MET A 1 43.50 11.63 36.56
C MET A 1 44.25 12.07 35.30
N LYS A 2 45.39 12.79 35.40
CA LYS A 2 46.19 13.17 34.22
C LYS A 2 46.88 11.98 33.50
N ASP A 3 47.30 10.94 34.21
CA ASP A 3 47.92 9.74 33.58
C ASP A 3 46.94 8.80 32.86
N LYS A 4 45.66 8.78 33.24
CA LYS A 4 44.63 8.03 32.49
C LYS A 4 44.26 8.71 31.17
N PHE A 5 44.38 10.04 31.08
CA PHE A 5 44.20 10.79 29.83
C PHE A 5 45.40 10.66 28.89
N ALA A 6 46.62 10.53 29.41
CA ALA A 6 47.80 10.25 28.60
C ALA A 6 47.73 8.85 27.96
N LYS A 7 47.30 7.82 28.72
CA LYS A 7 47.05 6.48 28.17
C LYS A 7 45.88 6.43 27.18
N PHE A 8 44.86 7.27 27.31
CA PHE A 8 43.78 7.37 26.31
C PHE A 8 44.25 8.07 25.01
N LYS A 9 45.10 9.09 25.11
CA LYS A 9 45.74 9.72 23.94
C LYS A 9 46.73 8.81 23.22
N ILE A 10 47.46 7.96 23.95
CA ILE A 10 48.38 6.98 23.35
C ILE A 10 47.59 5.85 22.67
N ARG A 11 46.44 5.44 23.20
CA ARG A 11 45.56 4.44 22.55
C ARG A 11 44.83 4.95 21.30
N ILE A 12 44.62 6.26 21.17
CA ILE A 12 44.14 6.87 19.92
C ILE A 12 45.26 6.96 18.89
N LYS A 13 46.52 7.11 19.31
CA LYS A 13 47.68 7.01 18.40
C LYS A 13 47.97 5.58 17.94
N GLU A 14 47.70 4.56 18.74
CA GLU A 14 47.79 3.16 18.28
C GLU A 14 46.62 2.75 17.36
N LEU A 15 45.57 3.58 17.26
CA LEU A 15 44.54 3.49 16.22
C LEU A 15 44.91 4.30 14.95
N GLU A 16 46.11 4.91 14.90
CA GLU A 16 46.75 5.40 13.67
C GLU A 16 47.38 4.26 12.85
N GLY A 17 46.82 3.04 12.93
CA GLY A 17 46.75 2.18 11.76
C GLY A 17 45.81 2.85 10.77
N VAL A 18 46.30 3.88 10.07
CA VAL A 18 45.57 4.70 9.11
C VAL A 18 44.97 3.77 8.05
N ARG A 19 43.74 3.32 8.30
CA ARG A 19 42.81 3.00 7.22
C ARG A 19 42.70 4.30 6.45
N SER A 20 43.22 4.33 5.23
CA SER A 20 43.21 5.56 4.42
C SER A 20 41.79 6.14 4.42
N MET A 21 41.64 7.46 4.30
CA MET A 21 40.31 8.08 4.13
C MET A 21 39.51 7.40 3.01
N GLU A 22 40.20 6.80 2.05
CA GLU A 22 39.64 5.94 1.00
C GLU A 22 39.06 4.61 1.54
N GLU A 23 39.70 3.93 2.49
CA GLU A 23 39.15 2.75 3.16
C GLU A 23 37.97 3.09 4.06
N ILE A 24 38.01 4.22 4.78
CA ILE A 24 36.87 4.71 5.56
C ILE A 24 35.70 5.05 4.61
N THR A 25 35.98 5.72 3.48
CA THR A 25 34.96 6.02 2.45
C THR A 25 34.43 4.74 1.79
N LYS A 26 35.28 3.73 1.54
CA LYS A 26 34.87 2.41 1.04
C LYS A 26 34.00 1.67 2.05
N LEU A 27 34.33 1.73 3.35
CA LEU A 27 33.52 1.17 4.43
C LEU A 27 32.16 1.88 4.57
N PHE A 28 32.16 3.22 4.55
CA PHE A 28 30.92 4.01 4.57
C PHE A 28 30.05 3.70 3.34
N ASN A 29 30.61 3.67 2.13
CA ASN A 29 29.88 3.28 0.93
C ASN A 29 29.39 1.82 0.99
N LYS A 30 30.13 0.93 1.64
CA LYS A 30 29.75 -0.49 1.82
C LYS A 30 28.57 -0.64 2.78
N TYR A 31 28.50 0.16 3.85
CA TYR A 31 27.44 0.09 4.87
C TYR A 31 26.31 1.09 4.68
N GLU A 32 26.45 2.04 3.75
CA GLU A 32 25.47 3.11 3.53
C GLU A 32 24.06 2.56 3.36
N TYR A 33 23.86 1.61 2.44
CA TYR A 33 22.54 1.05 2.18
C TYR A 33 21.97 0.28 3.37
N ILE A 34 22.81 -0.36 4.18
CA ILE A 34 22.39 -1.05 5.40
C ILE A 34 21.92 -0.02 6.43
N LEU A 35 22.69 1.05 6.63
CA LEU A 35 22.32 2.14 7.53
C LEU A 35 21.05 2.85 7.06
N SER A 36 20.93 3.16 5.76
CA SER A 36 19.73 3.75 5.17
C SER A 36 18.50 2.89 5.41
N PHE A 37 18.62 1.56 5.21
CA PHE A 37 17.54 0.63 5.46
C PHE A 37 17.05 0.68 6.92
N PHE A 38 17.98 0.62 7.88
CA PHE A 38 17.60 0.69 9.30
C PHE A 38 17.02 2.05 9.67
N LEU A 39 17.50 3.15 9.10
CA LEU A 39 16.91 4.47 9.29
C LEU A 39 15.47 4.53 8.76
N PHE A 40 15.22 4.00 7.55
CA PHE A 40 13.87 3.91 6.99
C PHE A 40 12.96 3.01 7.84
N LEU A 41 13.48 1.88 8.32
CA LEU A 41 12.78 0.97 9.22
C LEU A 41 12.38 1.68 10.52
N ILE A 42 13.28 2.42 11.16
CA ILE A 42 12.96 3.19 12.36
C ILE A 42 11.83 4.18 12.10
N VAL A 43 11.89 4.94 10.99
CA VAL A 43 10.84 5.92 10.66
C VAL A 43 9.48 5.24 10.46
N TYR A 44 9.43 4.13 9.71
CA TYR A 44 8.17 3.44 9.47
C TYR A 44 7.66 2.68 10.70
N VAL A 45 8.54 2.15 11.56
CA VAL A 45 8.13 1.56 12.85
C VAL A 45 7.55 2.62 13.77
N ILE A 46 8.13 3.82 13.84
CA ILE A 46 7.56 4.93 14.62
C ILE A 46 6.20 5.36 14.06
N THR A 47 6.08 5.40 12.72
CA THR A 47 4.86 5.88 12.05
C THR A 47 3.73 4.86 12.12
N TYR A 48 4.02 3.60 11.81
CA TYR A 48 3.05 2.52 11.65
C TYR A 48 3.06 1.51 12.79
N GLY A 49 3.93 1.62 13.79
CA GLY A 49 4.04 0.63 14.87
C GLY A 49 2.73 0.34 15.60
N VAL A 50 1.82 1.32 15.65
CA VAL A 50 0.48 1.16 16.22
C VAL A 50 -0.34 0.06 15.54
N VAL A 51 -0.15 -0.15 14.23
CA VAL A 51 -0.85 -1.21 13.49
C VAL A 51 -0.30 -2.59 13.83
N VAL A 52 0.97 -2.69 14.23
CA VAL A 52 1.58 -3.97 14.62
C VAL A 52 1.20 -4.32 16.07
N SER A 53 1.12 -3.33 16.94
CA SER A 53 0.88 -3.54 18.37
C SER A 53 -0.59 -3.73 18.77
N ALA A 54 -1.54 -3.41 17.88
CA ALA A 54 -2.96 -3.46 18.21
C ALA A 54 -3.62 -4.76 17.75
N ASP A 55 -4.47 -5.32 18.60
CA ASP A 55 -5.22 -6.55 18.32
C ASP A 55 -6.48 -6.23 17.51
N TYR A 56 -6.39 -6.35 16.19
CA TYR A 56 -7.53 -6.19 15.29
C TYR A 56 -7.29 -6.90 13.96
N ALA A 57 -8.37 -7.31 13.32
CA ALA A 57 -8.44 -7.70 11.92
C ALA A 57 -9.32 -6.70 11.17
N PHE A 58 -9.04 -6.50 9.88
CA PHE A 58 -9.84 -5.62 9.02
C PHE A 58 -10.36 -6.36 7.79
N SER A 59 -11.66 -6.22 7.50
CA SER A 59 -12.23 -6.60 6.21
C SER A 59 -11.94 -8.09 5.89
N ASP A 60 -11.37 -8.37 4.72
CA ASP A 60 -10.92 -9.68 4.25
C ASP A 60 -10.01 -10.44 5.26
N ASP A 61 -9.35 -9.76 6.21
CA ASP A 61 -8.51 -10.42 7.22
C ASP A 61 -9.28 -11.53 7.97
N TYR A 62 -10.57 -11.31 8.28
CA TYR A 62 -11.40 -12.29 8.97
C TYR A 62 -11.64 -13.55 8.13
N THR A 63 -11.90 -13.39 6.83
CA THR A 63 -12.09 -14.52 5.90
C THR A 63 -10.78 -15.26 5.69
N PHE A 64 -9.66 -14.55 5.51
CA PHE A 64 -8.34 -15.16 5.34
C PHE A 64 -7.93 -15.94 6.60
N PHE A 65 -8.13 -15.35 7.78
CA PHE A 65 -7.82 -15.98 9.05
C PHE A 65 -8.64 -17.26 9.28
N ASN A 66 -9.95 -17.20 9.05
CA ASN A 66 -10.82 -18.37 9.16
C ASN A 66 -10.46 -19.45 8.11
N ASP A 67 -10.40 -19.09 6.83
CA ASP A 67 -10.29 -20.07 5.75
C ASP A 67 -8.90 -20.69 5.60
N MET A 68 -7.84 -19.94 5.91
CA MET A 68 -6.46 -20.45 5.83
C MET A 68 -6.00 -21.14 7.10
N GLY A 69 -6.46 -20.68 8.27
CA GLY A 69 -6.08 -21.27 9.55
C GLY A 69 -6.90 -22.48 9.95
N HIS A 70 -8.19 -22.50 9.62
CA HIS A 70 -9.15 -23.36 10.34
C HIS A 70 -10.24 -23.99 9.47
N SER A 71 -10.49 -23.43 8.29
CA SER A 71 -11.51 -23.86 7.33
C SER A 71 -10.86 -24.44 6.05
N ASN A 72 -11.62 -24.61 4.97
CA ASN A 72 -11.08 -25.05 3.69
C ASN A 72 -10.50 -23.84 2.92
N PRO A 73 -9.17 -23.77 2.67
CA PRO A 73 -8.56 -22.62 2.01
C PRO A 73 -8.82 -22.55 0.50
N MET A 74 -9.28 -23.65 -0.11
CA MET A 74 -9.34 -23.76 -1.56
C MET A 74 -10.25 -22.73 -2.25
N PRO A 75 -11.48 -22.43 -1.79
CA PRO A 75 -12.31 -21.41 -2.41
C PRO A 75 -11.65 -20.03 -2.45
N LEU A 76 -10.94 -19.66 -1.36
CA LEU A 76 -10.22 -18.40 -1.28
C LEU A 76 -9.02 -18.37 -2.23
N ILE A 77 -8.20 -19.42 -2.25
CA ILE A 77 -7.05 -19.56 -3.18
C ILE A 77 -7.53 -19.46 -4.63
N ILE A 78 -8.60 -20.18 -4.97
CA ILE A 78 -9.22 -20.16 -6.29
C ILE A 78 -9.65 -18.74 -6.67
N GLY A 79 -10.35 -18.04 -5.78
CA GLY A 79 -10.80 -16.67 -6.02
C GLY A 79 -9.63 -15.70 -6.27
N ILE A 80 -8.54 -15.85 -5.54
CA ILE A 80 -7.32 -15.05 -5.72
C ILE A 80 -6.66 -15.34 -7.09
N VAL A 81 -6.55 -16.61 -7.48
CA VAL A 81 -5.99 -17.02 -8.79
C VAL A 81 -6.88 -16.54 -9.94
N GLN A 82 -8.20 -16.59 -9.80
CA GLN A 82 -9.16 -16.01 -10.75
C GLN A 82 -8.98 -14.49 -10.92
N GLY A 83 -8.51 -13.80 -9.87
CA GLY A 83 -8.10 -12.40 -9.93
C GLY A 83 -6.77 -12.13 -10.62
N GLY A 84 -6.10 -13.15 -11.18
CA GLY A 84 -4.78 -13.02 -11.82
C GLY A 84 -3.62 -12.91 -10.85
N ARG A 85 -3.79 -13.33 -9.58
CA ARG A 85 -2.80 -13.13 -8.52
C ARG A 85 -2.22 -14.42 -7.94
N PRO A 86 -1.59 -15.29 -8.75
CA PRO A 86 -1.14 -16.60 -8.29
C PRO A 86 -0.03 -16.54 -7.22
N ILE A 87 0.85 -15.54 -7.24
CA ILE A 87 1.88 -15.40 -6.21
C ILE A 87 1.25 -14.93 -4.89
N TYR A 88 0.26 -14.04 -4.97
CA TYR A 88 -0.51 -13.64 -3.80
C TYR A 88 -1.28 -14.80 -3.17
N ALA A 89 -1.83 -15.71 -3.98
CA ALA A 89 -2.51 -16.91 -3.48
C ALA A 89 -1.57 -17.85 -2.70
N ILE A 90 -0.28 -17.90 -3.08
CA ILE A 90 0.72 -18.64 -2.30
C ILE A 90 1.04 -17.90 -1.00
N TYR A 91 1.20 -16.58 -1.08
CA TYR A 91 1.45 -15.76 0.11
C TYR A 91 0.32 -15.86 1.14
N SER A 92 -0.94 -15.96 0.72
CA SER A 92 -2.08 -16.01 1.65
C SER A 92 -2.04 -17.21 2.60
N LEU A 93 -1.26 -18.25 2.29
CA LEU A 93 -0.99 -19.35 3.22
C LEU A 93 -0.31 -18.90 4.52
N ILE A 94 0.30 -17.71 4.56
CA ILE A 94 0.89 -17.13 5.77
C ILE A 94 -0.14 -16.99 6.91
N PHE A 95 -1.42 -16.82 6.59
CA PHE A 95 -2.49 -16.74 7.58
C PHE A 95 -2.70 -18.05 8.34
N SER A 96 -2.25 -19.20 7.80
CA SER A 96 -2.26 -20.48 8.53
C SER A 96 -1.28 -20.53 9.72
N LEU A 97 -0.35 -19.56 9.78
CA LEU A 97 0.62 -19.42 10.88
C LEU A 97 0.11 -18.52 12.00
N ALA A 98 -1.04 -17.86 11.82
CA ALA A 98 -1.68 -17.06 12.86
C ALA A 98 -2.63 -17.96 13.65
N GLY A 99 -2.41 -18.07 14.97
CA GLY A 99 -3.33 -18.74 15.88
C GLY A 99 -4.41 -17.78 16.40
N ASP A 100 -4.17 -16.48 16.31
CA ASP A 100 -5.09 -15.45 16.79
C ASP A 100 -5.08 -14.16 15.93
N ILE A 101 -6.13 -13.35 16.01
CA ILE A 101 -6.21 -11.96 15.54
C ILE A 101 -5.00 -11.14 16.01
N SER A 102 -4.51 -11.36 17.24
CA SER A 102 -3.31 -10.68 17.75
C SER A 102 -2.04 -11.02 16.95
N ASP A 103 -1.96 -12.23 16.39
CA ASP A 103 -0.85 -12.65 15.53
C ASP A 103 -0.83 -11.92 14.18
N LEU A 104 -1.94 -11.33 13.74
CA LEU A 104 -1.96 -10.54 12.50
C LEU A 104 -1.00 -9.34 12.55
N GLY A 105 -0.65 -8.88 13.75
CA GLY A 105 0.35 -7.83 13.97
C GLY A 105 1.71 -8.15 13.35
N TRP A 106 2.24 -9.38 13.50
CA TRP A 106 3.54 -9.75 12.92
C TRP A 106 3.47 -9.92 11.40
N ILE A 107 2.32 -10.31 10.86
CA ILE A 107 2.11 -10.34 9.39
C ILE A 107 2.11 -8.90 8.86
N ARG A 108 1.48 -7.94 9.55
CA ARG A 108 1.58 -6.51 9.21
C ARG A 108 3.01 -5.98 9.31
N LEU A 109 3.85 -6.51 10.20
CA LEU A 109 5.27 -6.13 10.26
C LEU A 109 6.03 -6.43 8.95
N ILE A 110 5.64 -7.46 8.19
CA ILE A 110 6.21 -7.78 6.87
C ILE A 110 6.04 -6.61 5.89
N SER A 111 4.92 -5.89 5.97
CA SER A 111 4.65 -4.76 5.09
C SER A 111 5.50 -3.54 5.45
N ILE A 112 5.79 -3.33 6.74
CA ILE A 112 6.72 -2.29 7.21
C ILE A 112 8.13 -2.57 6.67
N PHE A 113 8.61 -3.82 6.77
CA PHE A 113 9.90 -4.21 6.19
C PHE A 113 9.93 -4.03 4.67
N GLY A 114 8.85 -4.42 3.98
CA GLY A 114 8.72 -4.23 2.53
C GLY A 114 8.70 -2.74 2.15
N THR A 115 8.08 -1.89 2.96
CA THR A 115 8.05 -0.44 2.75
C THR A 115 9.43 0.19 2.97
N SER A 116 10.17 -0.24 3.99
CA SER A 116 11.57 0.16 4.19
C SER A 116 12.47 -0.27 3.04
N PHE A 117 12.28 -1.48 2.50
CA PHE A 117 13.04 -1.97 1.35
C PHE A 117 12.68 -1.20 0.08
N PHE A 118 11.40 -0.91 -0.15
CA PHE A 118 10.95 -0.04 -1.23
C PHE A 118 11.58 1.35 -1.15
N ALA A 119 11.59 1.98 0.02
CA ALA A 119 12.23 3.28 0.25
C ALA A 119 13.75 3.22 -0.02
N LEU A 120 14.43 2.13 0.35
CA LEU A 120 15.84 1.90 0.03
C LEU A 120 16.10 1.84 -1.48
N LEU A 121 15.24 1.14 -2.22
CA LEU A 121 15.35 1.07 -3.67
C LEU A 121 15.10 2.43 -4.30
N MET A 122 14.10 3.19 -3.82
CA MET A 122 13.82 4.54 -4.30
C MET A 122 14.98 5.49 -4.01
N TYR A 123 15.56 5.39 -2.81
CA TYR A 123 16.77 6.11 -2.41
C TYR A 123 17.93 5.82 -3.37
N HIS A 124 18.20 4.55 -3.64
CA HIS A 124 19.21 4.14 -4.61
C HIS A 124 18.93 4.71 -6.01
N ASN A 125 17.68 4.62 -6.46
CA ASN A 125 17.25 5.11 -7.77
C ASN A 125 17.47 6.61 -7.92
N LEU A 126 16.98 7.41 -6.96
CA LEU A 126 17.11 8.86 -6.96
C LEU A 126 18.59 9.28 -6.83
N LYS A 127 19.36 8.64 -5.95
CA LYS A 127 20.81 8.91 -5.80
C LYS A 127 21.58 8.61 -7.08
N ARG A 128 21.21 7.54 -7.80
CA ARG A 128 21.91 7.10 -9.01
C ARG A 128 21.59 7.95 -10.25
N TYR A 129 20.35 8.40 -10.40
CA TYR A 129 19.88 9.02 -11.63
C TYR A 129 19.61 10.52 -11.51
N THR A 130 19.81 11.10 -10.32
CA THR A 130 19.66 12.55 -10.09
C THR A 130 20.92 13.12 -9.44
N ASN A 131 21.10 14.44 -9.55
CA ASN A 131 22.13 15.19 -8.82
C ASN A 131 21.54 15.92 -7.60
N ILE A 132 20.40 15.44 -7.11
CA ILE A 132 19.68 16.06 -6.00
C ILE A 132 20.45 15.75 -4.69
N PRO A 133 20.57 16.70 -3.75
CA PRO A 133 21.24 16.47 -2.48
C PRO A 133 20.49 15.42 -1.62
N LEU A 134 21.25 14.71 -0.78
CA LEU A 134 20.71 13.68 0.13
C LEU A 134 19.59 14.21 1.02
N GLY A 135 19.65 15.48 1.42
CA GLY A 135 18.62 16.15 2.21
C GLY A 135 17.23 16.24 1.55
N VAL A 136 17.13 16.03 0.24
CA VAL A 136 15.85 15.90 -0.48
C VAL A 136 15.58 14.43 -0.82
N ILE A 137 16.61 13.68 -1.23
CA ILE A 137 16.48 12.28 -1.65
C ILE A 137 15.97 11.39 -0.50
N TYR A 138 16.52 11.55 0.70
CA TYR A 138 16.07 10.78 1.88
C TYR A 138 14.58 11.05 2.16
N PRO A 139 14.15 12.31 2.39
CA PRO A 139 12.73 12.62 2.56
C PRO A 139 11.82 12.16 1.43
N ALA A 140 12.23 12.32 0.17
CA ALA A 140 11.42 11.89 -0.98
C ALA A 140 11.20 10.37 -0.99
N SER A 141 12.24 9.61 -0.65
CA SER A 141 12.19 8.14 -0.61
C SER A 141 11.27 7.67 0.51
N VAL A 142 11.35 8.29 1.70
CA VAL A 142 10.47 7.96 2.81
C VAL A 142 9.03 8.38 2.52
N ALA A 143 8.84 9.57 1.95
CA ALA A 143 7.52 10.10 1.61
C ALA A 143 6.72 9.16 0.70
N CYS A 144 7.37 8.47 -0.25
CA CYS A 144 6.68 7.50 -1.11
C CYS A 144 5.98 6.41 -0.28
N GLY A 145 6.63 5.90 0.78
CA GLY A 145 6.05 4.94 1.71
C GLY A 145 5.13 5.53 2.78
N LEU A 146 4.84 6.83 2.72
CA LEU A 146 3.85 7.51 3.58
C LEU A 146 2.53 7.79 2.84
N SER A 147 2.44 7.44 1.55
CA SER A 147 1.22 7.66 0.77
C SER A 147 0.04 6.89 1.37
N PRO A 148 -1.21 7.33 1.15
CA PRO A 148 -2.40 6.62 1.61
C PRO A 148 -2.42 5.15 1.20
N ALA A 149 -1.88 4.80 0.01
CA ALA A 149 -1.74 3.40 -0.39
C ALA A 149 -0.88 2.59 0.59
N PHE A 150 0.30 3.11 0.99
CA PHE A 150 1.18 2.43 1.96
C PHE A 150 0.62 2.47 3.39
N GLN A 151 -0.19 3.47 3.74
CA GLN A 151 -0.95 3.48 5.00
C GLN A 151 -1.91 2.28 5.04
N VAL A 152 -2.65 2.03 3.96
CA VAL A 152 -3.51 0.85 3.82
C VAL A 152 -2.69 -0.44 3.84
N TYR A 153 -1.57 -0.50 3.11
CA TYR A 153 -0.69 -1.68 3.08
C TYR A 153 -0.12 -2.03 4.46
N SER A 154 0.05 -1.03 5.31
CA SER A 154 0.52 -1.20 6.68
C SER A 154 -0.60 -1.66 7.61
N ALA A 155 -1.80 -1.08 7.47
CA ALA A 155 -2.90 -1.32 8.40
C ALA A 155 -3.75 -2.56 8.07
N TRP A 156 -3.76 -3.03 6.82
CA TRP A 156 -4.61 -4.15 6.38
C TRP A 156 -3.77 -5.39 6.10
N THR A 157 -3.97 -6.45 6.88
CA THR A 157 -3.07 -7.61 6.94
C THR A 157 -2.96 -8.35 5.62
N VAL A 158 -4.08 -8.56 4.91
CA VAL A 158 -4.06 -9.24 3.59
C VAL A 158 -3.19 -8.51 2.58
N THR A 159 -3.01 -7.19 2.72
CA THR A 159 -2.23 -6.36 1.80
C THR A 159 -0.73 -6.28 2.13
N SER A 160 -0.28 -7.01 3.15
CA SER A 160 1.08 -6.91 3.70
C SER A 160 2.21 -7.26 2.70
N ILE A 161 1.92 -8.02 1.65
CA ILE A 161 2.86 -8.31 0.57
C ILE A 161 2.95 -7.20 -0.51
N PHE A 162 2.01 -6.26 -0.57
CA PHE A 162 1.96 -5.28 -1.66
C PHE A 162 3.18 -4.32 -1.71
N PRO A 163 3.80 -3.90 -0.60
CA PRO A 163 5.09 -3.20 -0.62
C PRO A 163 6.22 -3.98 -1.29
N TRP A 164 6.20 -5.32 -1.20
CA TRP A 164 7.17 -6.18 -1.87
C TRP A 164 6.91 -6.24 -3.38
N ALA A 165 5.64 -6.24 -3.80
CA ALA A 165 5.29 -6.10 -5.22
C ALA A 165 5.78 -4.75 -5.80
N ALA A 166 5.61 -3.65 -5.06
CA ALA A 166 6.15 -2.35 -5.43
C ALA A 166 7.69 -2.37 -5.54
N SER A 167 8.36 -3.09 -4.64
CA SER A 167 9.81 -3.30 -4.68
C SER A 167 10.25 -4.11 -5.90
N LEU A 168 9.52 -5.19 -6.25
CA LEU A 168 9.78 -5.98 -7.46
C LEU A 168 9.60 -5.15 -8.73
N ALA A 169 8.58 -4.29 -8.78
CA ALA A 169 8.38 -3.33 -9.88
C ALA A 169 9.54 -2.33 -9.97
N GLY A 170 10.04 -1.84 -8.83
CA GLY A 170 11.23 -0.99 -8.77
C GLY A 170 12.50 -1.69 -9.25
N LEU A 171 12.74 -2.93 -8.82
CA LEU A 171 13.86 -3.76 -9.28
C LEU A 171 13.75 -4.05 -10.79
N SER A 172 12.54 -4.28 -11.29
CA SER A 172 12.29 -4.43 -12.73
C SER A 172 12.74 -3.17 -13.49
N ALA A 173 12.33 -1.99 -13.04
CA ALA A 173 12.73 -0.73 -13.65
C ALA A 173 14.25 -0.51 -13.58
N LEU A 174 14.89 -0.79 -12.44
CA LEU A 174 16.35 -0.66 -12.26
C LEU A 174 17.14 -1.65 -13.13
N SER A 175 16.59 -2.84 -13.37
CA SER A 175 17.19 -3.87 -14.22
C SER A 175 17.17 -3.49 -15.69
N LEU A 176 16.21 -2.66 -16.12
CA LEU A 176 16.02 -2.31 -17.53
C LEU A 176 17.27 -1.58 -18.10
N PRO A 177 17.91 -2.12 -19.13
CA PRO A 177 19.18 -1.62 -19.63
C PRO A 177 19.00 -0.39 -20.55
N GLU A 178 19.99 0.50 -20.56
CA GLU A 178 20.00 1.67 -21.46
C GLU A 178 20.35 1.28 -22.91
N LYS A 179 21.21 0.27 -23.05
CA LYS A 179 21.55 -0.37 -24.31
C LYS A 179 20.77 -1.67 -24.46
N THR A 180 20.72 -2.22 -25.67
CA THR A 180 20.05 -3.50 -25.90
C THR A 180 20.81 -4.61 -25.19
N ASP A 181 20.15 -5.25 -24.23
CA ASP A 181 20.63 -6.41 -23.50
C ASP A 181 19.41 -7.27 -23.19
N PHE A 182 19.30 -8.40 -23.90
CA PHE A 182 18.13 -9.24 -23.85
C PHE A 182 17.95 -9.91 -22.49
N GLN A 183 19.04 -10.33 -21.84
CA GLN A 183 18.98 -10.96 -20.53
C GLN A 183 18.40 -9.99 -19.49
N ARG A 184 18.88 -8.76 -19.47
CA ARG A 184 18.37 -7.74 -18.54
C ARG A 184 16.93 -7.33 -18.83
N VAL A 185 16.50 -7.32 -20.10
CA VAL A 185 15.09 -7.11 -20.45
C VAL A 185 14.23 -8.28 -19.98
N ALA A 186 14.68 -9.53 -20.16
CA ALA A 186 13.99 -10.71 -19.66
C ALA A 186 13.88 -10.71 -18.13
N THR A 187 14.95 -10.38 -17.41
CA THR A 187 14.92 -10.20 -15.94
C THR A 187 13.93 -9.11 -15.53
N SER A 188 13.94 -7.96 -16.21
CA SER A 188 12.99 -6.86 -15.96
C SER A 188 11.54 -7.32 -16.15
N LEU A 189 11.25 -8.06 -17.23
CA LEU A 189 9.94 -8.63 -17.48
C LEU A 189 9.53 -9.64 -16.40
N ALA A 190 10.40 -10.59 -16.04
CA ALA A 190 10.12 -11.59 -15.02
C ALA A 190 9.79 -10.96 -13.65
N LEU A 191 10.57 -9.95 -13.24
CA LEU A 191 10.33 -9.21 -12.00
C LEU A 191 8.99 -8.45 -12.03
N LEU A 192 8.65 -7.84 -13.16
CA LEU A 192 7.37 -7.12 -13.30
C LEU A 192 6.17 -8.07 -13.32
N VAL A 193 6.31 -9.22 -14.00
CA VAL A 193 5.30 -10.30 -13.97
C VAL A 193 5.08 -10.76 -12.52
N CYS A 194 6.14 -10.96 -11.75
CA CYS A 194 6.00 -11.31 -10.33
C CYS A 194 5.27 -10.22 -9.54
N ALA A 195 5.56 -8.93 -9.80
CA ALA A 195 4.87 -7.83 -9.14
C ALA A 195 3.36 -7.81 -9.45
N VAL A 196 2.97 -7.96 -10.72
CA VAL A 196 1.54 -7.94 -11.11
C VAL A 196 0.79 -9.20 -10.64
N PHE A 197 1.47 -10.35 -10.58
CA PHE A 197 0.94 -11.59 -9.98
C PHE A 197 0.77 -11.53 -8.45
N ILE A 198 1.34 -10.53 -7.80
CA ILE A 198 0.98 -10.19 -6.42
C ILE A 198 -0.17 -9.19 -6.45
N TYR A 199 0.07 -8.03 -7.07
CA TYR A 199 -0.89 -6.94 -7.10
C TYR A 199 -0.62 -5.96 -8.24
N GLN A 200 -1.53 -5.90 -9.21
CA GLN A 200 -1.37 -5.12 -10.44
C GLN A 200 -1.10 -3.63 -10.20
N PRO A 201 -1.80 -2.93 -9.27
CA PRO A 201 -1.51 -1.53 -9.00
C PRO A 201 -0.12 -1.27 -8.42
N ALA A 202 0.40 -2.17 -7.58
CA ALA A 202 1.78 -2.09 -7.09
C ALA A 202 2.80 -2.31 -8.22
N GLY A 203 2.47 -3.10 -9.23
CA GLY A 203 3.26 -3.21 -10.47
C GLY A 203 3.49 -1.87 -11.18
N MET A 204 2.57 -0.91 -11.06
CA MET A 204 2.66 0.39 -11.73
C MET A 204 3.72 1.33 -11.14
N VAL A 205 4.24 1.01 -9.95
CA VAL A 205 5.41 1.68 -9.34
C VAL A 205 6.65 1.64 -10.24
N PHE A 206 6.70 0.70 -11.18
CA PHE A 206 7.68 0.66 -12.27
C PHE A 206 7.87 2.04 -12.93
N TRP A 207 6.79 2.77 -13.15
CA TRP A 207 6.83 4.10 -13.76
C TRP A 207 7.45 5.18 -12.86
N ALA A 208 7.22 5.11 -11.55
CA ALA A 208 7.86 6.00 -10.57
C ALA A 208 9.38 5.84 -10.56
N PHE A 209 9.88 4.61 -10.70
CA PHE A 209 11.32 4.35 -10.79
C PHE A 209 11.95 4.80 -12.13
N LEU A 210 11.19 4.72 -13.22
CA LEU A 210 11.66 5.21 -14.53
C LEU A 210 11.63 6.73 -14.66
N LEU A 211 10.76 7.41 -13.90
CA LEU A 211 10.54 8.85 -14.00
C LEU A 211 11.85 9.67 -13.93
N PRO A 212 12.77 9.49 -12.96
CA PRO A 212 14.02 10.25 -12.93
C PRO A 212 14.91 9.98 -14.16
N ARG A 213 14.93 8.73 -14.65
CA ARG A 213 15.73 8.32 -15.82
C ARG A 213 15.23 8.97 -17.10
N ILE A 214 13.90 9.06 -17.24
CA ILE A 214 13.24 9.61 -18.42
C ILE A 214 13.29 11.15 -18.39
N LEU A 215 12.99 11.80 -17.26
CA LEU A 215 12.88 13.27 -17.22
C LEU A 215 14.23 13.99 -17.14
N LEU A 216 15.25 13.39 -16.51
CA LEU A 216 16.51 14.09 -16.22
C LEU A 216 17.57 13.94 -17.30
N ARG A 217 17.44 12.95 -18.17
CA ARG A 217 18.31 12.80 -19.34
C ARG A 217 17.60 13.44 -20.53
N GLY A 218 18.17 14.55 -21.02
CA GLY A 218 17.57 15.40 -22.06
C GLY A 218 17.16 14.68 -23.36
N THR A 219 16.64 15.45 -24.31
CA THR A 219 16.17 14.95 -25.64
C THR A 219 17.27 14.19 -26.36
N SER A 220 17.23 12.86 -26.29
CA SER A 220 18.17 12.00 -26.97
C SER A 220 17.48 10.74 -27.45
N LEU A 221 17.98 10.14 -28.53
CA LEU A 221 17.53 8.85 -29.05
C LEU A 221 17.51 7.76 -27.96
N ASN A 222 18.37 7.86 -26.96
CA ASN A 222 18.44 6.94 -25.83
C ASN A 222 17.21 7.03 -24.91
N GLN A 223 16.64 8.23 -24.73
CA GLN A 223 15.41 8.44 -23.95
C GLN A 223 14.23 7.73 -24.63
N LEU A 224 14.08 7.90 -25.94
CA LEU A 224 13.03 7.24 -26.74
C LEU A 224 13.18 5.71 -26.69
N LYS A 225 14.41 5.20 -26.89
CA LYS A 225 14.69 3.76 -26.79
C LYS A 225 14.36 3.19 -25.42
N LEU A 226 14.66 3.92 -24.34
CA LEU A 226 14.27 3.52 -22.99
C LEU A 226 12.75 3.49 -22.83
N MET A 227 12.04 4.51 -23.30
CA MET A 227 10.58 4.56 -23.24
C MET A 227 9.94 3.39 -23.99
N ILE A 228 10.38 3.10 -25.22
CA ILE A 228 9.86 1.97 -26.02
C ILE A 228 10.07 0.65 -25.29
N ARG A 229 11.26 0.40 -24.75
CA ARG A 229 11.53 -0.83 -23.97
C ARG A 229 10.68 -0.91 -22.71
N SER A 230 10.45 0.23 -22.05
CA SER A 230 9.61 0.31 -20.84
C SER A 230 8.16 -0.04 -21.16
N LEU A 231 7.63 0.51 -22.26
CA LEU A 231 6.30 0.19 -22.78
C LEU A 231 6.18 -1.28 -23.18
N PHE A 232 7.21 -1.84 -23.82
CA PHE A 232 7.25 -3.28 -24.15
C PHE A 232 7.20 -4.16 -22.90
N VAL A 233 8.05 -3.90 -21.91
CA VAL A 233 8.09 -4.69 -20.67
C VAL A 233 6.78 -4.58 -19.90
N MET A 234 6.22 -3.38 -19.77
CA MET A 234 4.93 -3.17 -19.12
C MET A 234 3.79 -3.85 -19.88
N GLY A 235 3.70 -3.64 -21.20
CA GLY A 235 2.68 -4.24 -22.04
C GLY A 235 2.72 -5.77 -22.00
N ALA A 236 3.91 -6.37 -22.09
CA ALA A 236 4.08 -7.81 -22.00
C ALA A 236 3.67 -8.35 -20.61
N ALA A 237 4.02 -7.66 -19.52
CA ALA A 237 3.61 -8.07 -18.18
C ALA A 237 2.09 -8.01 -17.99
N LEU A 238 1.41 -6.99 -18.51
CA LEU A 238 -0.05 -6.87 -18.46
C LEU A 238 -0.76 -7.93 -19.33
N VAL A 239 -0.18 -8.29 -20.48
CA VAL A 239 -0.70 -9.41 -21.30
C VAL A 239 -0.58 -10.73 -20.55
N VAL A 240 0.54 -10.96 -19.86
CA VAL A 240 0.74 -12.15 -19.02
C VAL A 240 -0.24 -12.17 -17.86
N ASP A 241 -0.45 -11.04 -17.17
CA ASP A 241 -1.44 -10.90 -16.10
C ASP A 241 -2.85 -11.22 -16.59
N PHE A 242 -3.29 -10.58 -17.68
CA PHE A 242 -4.60 -10.83 -18.27
C PHE A 242 -4.78 -12.30 -18.70
N GLY A 243 -3.77 -12.85 -19.38
CA GLY A 243 -3.75 -14.26 -19.77
C GLY A 243 -3.85 -15.19 -18.55
N SER A 244 -3.12 -14.88 -17.48
CA SER A 244 -3.14 -15.66 -16.23
C SER A 244 -4.54 -15.70 -15.61
N SER A 245 -5.25 -14.55 -15.57
CA SER A 245 -6.60 -14.44 -15.00
C SER A 245 -7.66 -15.26 -15.78
N LYS A 246 -7.42 -15.53 -17.07
CA LYS A 246 -8.36 -16.25 -17.95
C LYS A 246 -8.00 -17.71 -18.16
N ILE A 247 -6.70 -18.02 -18.18
CA ILE A 247 -6.19 -19.35 -18.52
C ILE A 247 -5.97 -20.19 -17.26
N LEU A 248 -5.27 -19.66 -16.25
CA LEU A 248 -4.91 -20.46 -15.06
C LEU A 248 -6.15 -21.05 -14.37
N PRO A 249 -7.25 -20.30 -14.16
CA PRO A 249 -8.42 -20.90 -13.53
C PRO A 249 -9.00 -22.06 -14.32
N ARG A 250 -9.00 -22.00 -15.66
CA ARG A 250 -9.54 -23.07 -16.50
C ARG A 250 -8.64 -24.31 -16.54
N VAL A 251 -7.33 -24.10 -16.46
CA VAL A 251 -6.35 -25.21 -16.46
C VAL A 251 -6.36 -25.95 -15.13
N PHE A 252 -6.46 -25.23 -14.02
CA PHE A 252 -6.36 -25.83 -12.68
C PHE A 252 -7.73 -26.13 -12.03
N PHE A 253 -8.81 -25.48 -12.48
CA PHE A 253 -10.14 -25.55 -11.85
C PHE A 253 -11.26 -25.57 -12.91
N SER A 254 -11.54 -26.75 -13.47
CA SER A 254 -12.39 -26.96 -14.66
C SER A 254 -13.86 -26.51 -14.54
N ASP A 255 -14.41 -26.39 -13.32
CA ASP A 255 -15.87 -26.32 -13.09
C ASP A 255 -16.35 -25.04 -12.40
N LEU A 256 -15.61 -23.93 -12.54
CA LEU A 256 -15.94 -22.71 -11.81
C LEU A 256 -16.67 -21.66 -12.65
N PRO A 257 -17.69 -20.98 -12.07
CA PRO A 257 -18.33 -19.84 -12.70
C PRO A 257 -17.32 -18.72 -12.99
N GLN A 258 -17.51 -18.00 -14.09
CA GLN A 258 -16.61 -16.92 -14.47
C GLN A 258 -16.67 -15.76 -13.48
N PHE A 259 -15.50 -15.36 -12.99
CA PHE A 259 -15.34 -14.14 -12.19
C PHE A 259 -15.34 -12.91 -13.10
N ASN A 260 -16.42 -12.11 -13.04
CA ASN A 260 -16.65 -10.98 -13.95
C ASN A 260 -15.99 -9.65 -13.52
N ARG A 261 -15.13 -9.64 -12.48
CA ARG A 261 -14.47 -8.40 -12.01
C ARG A 261 -13.45 -7.81 -13.00
N SER A 262 -13.01 -8.57 -14.00
CA SER A 262 -12.04 -8.11 -15.01
C SER A 262 -12.68 -7.56 -16.28
N ALA A 263 -13.95 -7.11 -16.22
CA ALA A 263 -14.63 -6.56 -17.39
C ALA A 263 -13.91 -5.29 -17.89
N LEU A 264 -13.78 -5.15 -19.20
CA LEU A 264 -13.18 -3.96 -19.81
C LEU A 264 -14.15 -2.79 -19.78
N VAL A 265 -13.61 -1.58 -19.66
CA VAL A 265 -14.39 -0.34 -19.72
C VAL A 265 -15.01 -0.16 -21.11
N THR A 266 -16.26 0.29 -21.14
CA THR A 266 -16.98 0.64 -22.38
C THR A 266 -17.29 2.13 -22.46
N ASP A 267 -17.48 2.78 -21.30
CA ASP A 267 -17.66 4.21 -21.17
C ASP A 267 -16.32 4.91 -20.89
N TYR A 268 -15.62 5.27 -21.95
CA TYR A 268 -14.30 5.90 -21.85
C TYR A 268 -14.36 7.34 -21.34
N VAL A 269 -15.45 8.06 -21.63
CA VAL A 269 -15.60 9.47 -21.23
C VAL A 269 -15.87 9.55 -19.73
N GLY A 270 -16.86 8.80 -19.23
CA GLY A 270 -17.13 8.76 -17.79
C GLY A 270 -15.95 8.22 -16.98
N LYS A 271 -15.13 7.33 -17.57
CA LYS A 271 -13.88 6.86 -16.95
C LYS A 271 -12.83 7.96 -16.84
N ALA A 272 -12.69 8.79 -17.88
CA ALA A 272 -11.76 9.91 -17.88
C ALA A 272 -12.20 10.99 -16.89
N GLU A 273 -13.49 11.32 -16.84
CA GLU A 273 -14.08 12.24 -15.85
C GLU A 273 -13.83 11.74 -14.42
N TRP A 274 -14.17 10.49 -14.13
CA TRP A 274 -13.88 9.86 -12.83
C TRP A 274 -12.40 9.92 -12.45
N PHE A 275 -11.49 9.67 -13.40
CA PHE A 275 -10.06 9.76 -13.12
C PHE A 275 -9.62 11.18 -12.75
N LEU A 276 -10.16 12.19 -13.44
CA LEU A 276 -9.82 13.59 -13.20
C LEU A 276 -10.49 14.17 -11.95
N GLU A 277 -11.68 13.71 -11.59
CA GLU A 277 -12.47 14.23 -10.47
C GLU A 277 -12.19 13.52 -9.13
N GLU A 278 -11.86 12.24 -9.17
CA GLU A 278 -11.64 11.44 -7.95
C GLU A 278 -10.17 11.06 -7.77
N VAL A 279 -9.58 10.40 -8.76
CA VAL A 279 -8.26 9.77 -8.61
C VAL A 279 -7.14 10.81 -8.55
N ILE A 280 -7.10 11.74 -9.52
CA ILE A 280 -6.05 12.77 -9.57
C ILE A 280 -6.06 13.68 -8.33
N PRO A 281 -7.22 14.19 -7.85
CA PRO A 281 -7.29 14.97 -6.63
C PRO A 281 -6.76 14.24 -5.40
N ASN A 282 -7.05 12.94 -5.27
CA ASN A 282 -6.53 12.13 -4.18
C ASN A 282 -5.00 12.03 -4.20
N ALA A 283 -4.42 11.70 -5.36
CA ALA A 283 -2.97 11.59 -5.50
C ALA A 283 -2.24 12.93 -5.28
N LEU A 284 -2.82 14.04 -5.76
CA LEU A 284 -2.29 15.40 -5.57
C LEU A 284 -2.42 15.90 -4.12
N ASN A 285 -3.25 15.26 -3.30
CA ASN A 285 -3.40 15.55 -1.87
C ASN A 285 -2.34 14.83 -1.01
N LEU A 286 -1.42 14.09 -1.65
CA LEU A 286 -0.24 13.47 -1.07
C LEU A 286 -0.60 12.55 0.11
N PHE A 287 -0.26 12.91 1.35
CA PHE A 287 -0.45 12.03 2.52
C PHE A 287 -1.86 12.07 3.10
N SER A 288 -2.67 13.06 2.72
CA SER A 288 -3.98 13.30 3.31
C SER A 288 -5.07 12.55 2.57
N ILE A 289 -5.95 11.89 3.32
CA ILE A 289 -7.09 11.13 2.79
C ILE A 289 -8.35 12.00 2.53
N SER A 290 -8.27 13.30 2.83
CA SER A 290 -9.37 14.25 2.59
C SER A 290 -8.87 15.35 1.65
N PRO A 291 -9.23 15.28 0.36
CA PRO A 291 -8.81 16.25 -0.65
C PRO A 291 -9.08 17.69 -0.24
N ASN A 292 -8.07 18.55 -0.34
CA ASN A 292 -8.21 19.98 -0.18
C ASN A 292 -7.83 20.68 -1.50
N ILE A 293 -8.79 21.37 -2.12
CA ILE A 293 -8.61 21.96 -3.44
C ILE A 293 -7.45 22.98 -3.50
N TRP A 294 -7.26 23.77 -2.45
CA TRP A 294 -6.17 24.75 -2.38
C TRP A 294 -4.80 24.08 -2.32
N TYR A 295 -4.74 22.97 -1.59
CA TYR A 295 -3.53 22.17 -1.51
C TYR A 295 -3.19 21.50 -2.85
N ILE A 296 -4.20 20.95 -3.52
CA ILE A 296 -4.07 20.37 -4.87
C ILE A 296 -3.56 21.43 -5.86
N LEU A 297 -4.17 22.61 -5.88
CA LEU A 297 -3.75 23.72 -6.75
C LEU A 297 -2.31 24.13 -6.46
N LEU A 298 -1.91 24.21 -5.19
CA LEU A 298 -0.53 24.51 -4.79
C LEU A 298 0.45 23.48 -5.36
N VAL A 299 0.15 22.18 -5.22
CA VAL A 299 0.99 21.09 -5.73
C VAL A 299 1.14 21.16 -7.25
N VAL A 300 0.03 21.36 -7.98
CA VAL A 300 0.04 21.49 -9.44
C VAL A 300 0.87 22.70 -9.89
N LEU A 301 0.61 23.88 -9.30
CA LEU A 301 1.34 25.10 -9.63
C LEU A 301 2.83 24.96 -9.34
N MET A 302 3.20 24.29 -8.24
CA MET A 302 4.59 24.02 -7.89
C MET A 302 5.28 23.10 -8.91
N ILE A 303 4.60 22.06 -9.40
CA ILE A 303 5.13 21.17 -10.44
C ILE A 303 5.35 21.91 -11.75
N ILE A 304 4.35 22.70 -12.18
CA ILE A 304 4.44 23.50 -13.42
C ILE A 304 5.54 24.56 -13.30
N ALA A 305 5.59 25.30 -12.19
CA ALA A 305 6.59 26.34 -11.96
C ALA A 305 8.01 25.76 -11.99
N ALA A 306 8.24 24.63 -11.31
CA ALA A 306 9.53 23.96 -11.32
C ALA A 306 9.94 23.50 -12.73
N CYS A 307 8.99 23.02 -13.54
CA CYS A 307 9.25 22.62 -14.91
C CYS A 307 9.68 23.82 -15.79
N ILE A 308 8.97 24.94 -15.67
CA ILE A 308 9.30 26.21 -16.36
C ILE A 308 10.71 26.67 -15.97
N VAL A 309 10.99 26.67 -14.66
CA VAL A 309 12.26 27.03 -14.04
C VAL A 309 13.44 26.21 -14.59
N LYS A 310 13.27 24.90 -14.63
CA LYS A 310 14.34 23.96 -14.98
C LYS A 310 14.71 24.04 -16.46
N PHE A 311 13.69 24.03 -17.32
CA PHE A 311 13.92 23.87 -18.76
C PHE A 311 13.98 25.20 -19.52
N LYS A 312 13.39 26.28 -18.99
CA LYS A 312 13.36 27.66 -19.50
C LYS A 312 12.76 27.86 -20.91
N ARG A 313 12.92 26.91 -21.83
CA ARG A 313 12.45 26.95 -23.21
C ARG A 313 11.03 26.35 -23.31
N PRO A 314 10.03 27.09 -23.82
CA PRO A 314 8.63 26.66 -23.86
C PRO A 314 8.42 25.27 -24.46
N LEU A 315 9.04 24.98 -25.61
CA LEU A 315 8.90 23.67 -26.27
C LEU A 315 9.44 22.51 -25.43
N ILE A 316 10.53 22.72 -24.68
CA ILE A 316 11.09 21.70 -23.79
C ILE A 316 10.21 21.53 -22.55
N VAL A 317 9.65 22.63 -22.02
CA VAL A 317 8.68 22.60 -20.92
C VAL A 317 7.45 21.78 -21.33
N ILE A 318 6.80 22.13 -22.45
CA ILE A 318 5.62 21.41 -22.97
C ILE A 318 5.95 19.93 -23.14
N LYS A 319 7.06 19.60 -23.82
CA LYS A 319 7.48 18.21 -24.04
C LYS A 319 7.63 17.43 -22.72
N ASN A 320 8.27 18.00 -21.70
CA ASN A 320 8.45 17.31 -20.42
C ASN A 320 7.15 17.22 -19.61
N LEU A 321 6.28 18.24 -19.65
CA LEU A 321 4.94 18.18 -19.06
C LEU A 321 4.09 17.09 -19.74
N SER A 322 4.17 16.95 -21.07
CA SER A 322 3.50 15.86 -21.79
C SER A 322 4.02 14.49 -21.37
N ILE A 323 5.34 14.33 -21.22
CA ILE A 323 5.92 13.08 -20.72
C ILE A 323 5.44 12.77 -19.30
N MET A 324 5.41 13.78 -18.41
CA MET A 324 4.85 13.62 -17.06
C MET A 324 3.39 13.19 -17.11
N GLY A 325 2.56 13.82 -17.94
CA GLY A 325 1.15 13.47 -18.11
C GLY A 325 0.96 12.03 -18.60
N VAL A 326 1.76 11.59 -19.56
CA VAL A 326 1.74 10.19 -20.03
C VAL A 326 2.14 9.24 -18.90
N ILE A 327 3.19 9.53 -18.13
CA ILE A 327 3.60 8.69 -17.00
C ILE A 327 2.52 8.64 -15.92
N ILE A 328 1.84 9.74 -15.63
CA ILE A 328 0.71 9.80 -14.69
C ILE A 328 -0.40 8.83 -15.12
N ILE A 329 -0.81 8.86 -16.39
CA ILE A 329 -1.83 7.95 -16.93
C ILE A 329 -1.34 6.49 -16.84
N LEU A 330 -0.10 6.23 -17.27
CA LEU A 330 0.47 4.88 -17.26
C LEU A 330 0.63 4.31 -15.84
N SER A 331 0.85 5.16 -14.83
CA SER A 331 0.99 4.77 -13.42
C SER A 331 -0.32 4.31 -12.76
N TYR A 332 -1.45 4.45 -13.45
CA TYR A 332 -2.77 4.00 -12.99
C TYR A 332 -3.51 3.16 -14.05
N LEU A 333 -2.80 2.73 -15.10
CA LEU A 333 -3.39 2.13 -16.30
C LEU A 333 -4.31 0.93 -16.04
N PRO A 334 -3.97 -0.07 -15.18
CA PRO A 334 -4.83 -1.21 -14.94
C PRO A 334 -6.22 -0.82 -14.46
N ASN A 335 -6.34 0.22 -13.63
CA ASN A 335 -7.62 0.71 -13.14
C ASN A 335 -8.39 1.53 -14.19
N LEU A 336 -7.70 2.12 -15.16
CA LEU A 336 -8.32 2.86 -16.27
C LEU A 336 -8.93 1.94 -17.34
N ILE A 337 -8.35 0.77 -17.56
CA ILE A 337 -8.82 -0.18 -18.60
C ILE A 337 -9.98 -1.06 -18.13
N ILE A 338 -10.17 -1.23 -16.82
CA ILE A 338 -11.26 -2.03 -16.25
C ILE A 338 -12.53 -1.19 -16.04
N LYS A 339 -13.67 -1.87 -16.06
CA LYS A 339 -15.00 -1.27 -15.91
C LYS A 339 -15.22 -0.59 -14.55
N GLU A 340 -14.59 -1.09 -13.49
CA GLU A 340 -14.81 -0.61 -12.13
C GLU A 340 -14.21 0.78 -11.88
N SER A 341 -15.03 1.76 -11.52
CA SER A 341 -14.62 3.13 -11.19
C SER A 341 -14.62 3.34 -9.67
N TRP A 342 -13.71 2.64 -8.99
CA TRP A 342 -13.55 2.72 -7.53
C TRP A 342 -12.15 3.20 -7.16
N ALA A 343 -12.05 4.40 -6.57
CA ALA A 343 -10.77 5.10 -6.38
C ALA A 343 -10.06 4.73 -5.07
N SER A 344 -10.09 3.44 -4.70
CA SER A 344 -9.41 2.96 -3.49
C SER A 344 -7.96 3.40 -3.42
N TYR A 345 -7.49 3.88 -2.27
CA TYR A 345 -6.12 4.34 -2.09
C TYR A 345 -5.12 3.21 -2.31
N ARG A 346 -5.45 1.97 -1.93
CA ARG A 346 -4.60 0.80 -2.21
C ARG A 346 -4.30 0.63 -3.70
N SER A 347 -5.12 1.16 -4.60
CA SER A 347 -4.91 1.08 -6.05
C SER A 347 -4.09 2.22 -6.64
N GLN A 348 -3.78 3.27 -5.87
CA GLN A 348 -3.13 4.49 -6.35
C GLN A 348 -1.60 4.51 -6.16
N VAL A 349 -0.99 3.49 -5.55
CA VAL A 349 0.43 3.46 -5.15
C VAL A 349 1.42 3.88 -6.24
N GLY A 350 1.20 3.47 -7.50
CA GLY A 350 2.04 3.86 -8.63
C GLY A 350 1.96 5.35 -8.93
N LEU A 351 0.74 5.88 -8.97
CA LEU A 351 0.45 7.29 -9.18
C LEU A 351 0.95 8.16 -8.02
N ASP A 352 0.64 7.79 -6.78
CA ASP A 352 1.11 8.48 -5.58
C ASP A 352 2.64 8.62 -5.60
N SER A 353 3.35 7.53 -5.91
CA SER A 353 4.81 7.54 -5.98
C SER A 353 5.33 8.49 -7.05
N VAL A 354 4.70 8.52 -8.23
CA VAL A 354 5.05 9.48 -9.30
C VAL A 354 4.86 10.92 -8.83
N ILE A 355 3.70 11.24 -8.26
CA ILE A 355 3.36 12.60 -7.82
C ILE A 355 4.29 13.04 -6.67
N ILE A 356 4.57 12.18 -5.70
CA ILE A 356 5.48 12.47 -4.58
C ILE A 356 6.89 12.78 -5.12
N ILE A 357 7.43 11.96 -6.03
CA ILE A 357 8.75 12.22 -6.62
C ILE A 357 8.75 13.57 -7.34
N LEU A 358 7.73 13.85 -8.15
CA LEU A 358 7.61 15.13 -8.85
C LEU A 358 7.61 16.30 -7.86
N VAL A 359 6.86 16.21 -6.77
CA VAL A 359 6.80 17.25 -5.73
C VAL A 359 8.17 17.52 -5.11
N PHE A 360 8.89 16.50 -4.68
CA PHE A 360 10.21 16.69 -4.06
C PHE A 360 11.25 17.19 -5.06
N MET A 361 11.18 16.73 -6.33
CA MET A 361 11.99 17.29 -7.40
C MET A 361 11.66 18.77 -7.61
N SER A 362 10.38 19.15 -7.59
CA SER A 362 9.94 20.53 -7.75
C SER A 362 10.40 21.44 -6.61
N ILE A 363 10.32 20.97 -5.36
CA ILE A 363 10.86 21.70 -4.21
C ILE A 363 12.36 21.98 -4.42
N TYR A 364 13.13 20.97 -4.84
CA TYR A 364 14.55 21.14 -5.11
C TYR A 364 14.83 22.16 -6.21
N GLU A 365 14.18 22.04 -7.37
CA GLU A 365 14.42 22.94 -8.52
C GLU A 365 14.08 24.40 -8.19
N LEU A 366 12.99 24.63 -7.45
CA LEU A 366 12.58 25.98 -7.02
C LEU A 366 13.56 26.58 -5.99
N CYS A 367 13.99 25.79 -5.00
CA CYS A 367 14.94 26.26 -3.99
C CYS A 367 16.36 26.46 -4.56
N TYR A 368 16.73 25.71 -5.60
CA TYR A 368 18.01 25.87 -6.26
C TYR A 368 18.15 27.26 -6.92
N ILE A 369 17.10 27.79 -7.54
CA ILE A 369 17.14 29.14 -8.13
C ILE A 369 17.32 30.22 -7.06
N THR A 370 16.62 30.11 -5.93
CA THR A 370 16.67 31.13 -4.88
C THR A 370 18.02 31.17 -4.17
N LYS A 371 18.95 30.26 -4.51
CA LYS A 371 20.29 30.10 -3.90
C LYS A 371 20.24 29.79 -2.39
N LEU A 372 19.07 29.44 -1.85
CA LEU A 372 18.86 29.13 -0.44
C LEU A 372 19.14 27.64 -0.19
N LYS A 373 20.42 27.24 -0.24
CA LYS A 373 20.84 25.84 -0.13
C LYS A 373 20.34 25.13 1.14
N PHE A 374 20.21 25.86 2.26
CA PHE A 374 19.67 25.32 3.51
C PHE A 374 18.18 24.97 3.38
N VAL A 375 17.40 25.83 2.71
CA VAL A 375 15.95 25.65 2.50
C VAL A 375 15.68 24.41 1.64
N CYS A 376 16.57 24.10 0.69
CA CYS A 376 16.49 22.86 -0.11
C CYS A 376 16.47 21.59 0.73
N THR A 377 16.99 21.60 1.97
CA THR A 377 17.00 20.43 2.86
C THR A 377 15.93 20.53 3.95
N VAL A 378 15.71 21.72 4.50
CA VAL A 378 14.77 21.91 5.61
C VAL A 378 13.32 21.69 5.19
N ILE A 379 12.89 22.21 4.03
CA ILE A 379 11.49 22.05 3.58
C ILE A 379 11.15 20.56 3.38
N PRO A 380 11.93 19.77 2.64
CA PRO A 380 11.71 18.32 2.53
C PRO A 380 11.63 17.60 3.88
N CYS A 381 12.49 17.95 4.85
CA CYS A 381 12.48 17.34 6.17
C CYS A 381 11.24 17.72 6.99
N ILE A 382 10.81 18.99 6.95
CA ILE A 382 9.56 19.42 7.61
C ILE A 382 8.37 18.69 6.98
N TYR A 383 8.34 18.63 5.65
CA TYR A 383 7.28 17.98 4.91
C TYR A 383 7.21 16.47 5.21
N LEU A 384 8.36 15.81 5.35
CA LEU A 384 8.46 14.43 5.83
C LEU A 384 7.86 14.29 7.24
N THR A 385 8.24 15.13 8.19
CA THR A 385 7.73 15.07 9.57
C THR A 385 6.21 15.21 9.62
N ILE A 386 5.66 16.16 8.85
CA ILE A 386 4.21 16.33 8.70
C ILE A 386 3.59 15.06 8.10
N GLY A 387 4.21 14.49 7.05
CA GLY A 387 3.77 13.25 6.43
C GLY A 387 3.71 12.09 7.41
N CYS A 388 4.74 11.89 8.25
CA CYS A 388 4.75 10.86 9.27
C CYS A 388 3.61 11.07 10.28
N PHE A 389 3.40 12.31 10.74
CA PHE A 389 2.31 12.61 11.67
C PHE A 389 0.93 12.36 11.06
N VAL A 390 0.70 12.79 9.82
CA VAL A 390 -0.55 12.57 9.09
C VAL A 390 -0.79 11.08 8.86
N ALA A 391 0.22 10.34 8.38
CA ALA A 391 0.12 8.92 8.14
C ALA A 391 -0.18 8.14 9.43
N HIS A 392 0.54 8.44 10.52
CA HIS A 392 0.30 7.86 11.84
C HIS A 392 -1.13 8.15 12.33
N ARG A 393 -1.56 9.41 12.24
CA ARG A 393 -2.93 9.80 12.61
C ARG A 393 -3.96 9.03 11.79
N ASN A 394 -3.79 8.93 10.47
CA ASN A 394 -4.76 8.28 9.61
C ASN A 394 -4.92 6.80 9.95
N VAL A 395 -3.81 6.06 10.11
CA VAL A 395 -3.90 4.64 10.48
C VAL A 395 -4.45 4.47 11.90
N ASN A 396 -4.08 5.33 12.85
CA ASN A 396 -4.54 5.20 14.23
C ASN A 396 -6.03 5.54 14.37
N GLU A 397 -6.47 6.68 13.84
CA GLU A 397 -7.84 7.18 14.02
C GLU A 397 -8.87 6.49 13.11
N TYR A 398 -8.44 6.00 11.93
CA TYR A 398 -9.38 5.51 10.91
C TYR A 398 -9.23 4.03 10.59
N PHE A 399 -8.16 3.36 11.05
CA PHE A 399 -8.07 1.89 11.05
C PHE A 399 -8.09 1.36 12.48
N VAL A 400 -7.02 1.57 13.24
CA VAL A 400 -6.79 0.86 14.51
C VAL A 400 -7.91 1.09 15.52
N LYS A 401 -8.18 2.35 15.90
CA LYS A 401 -9.18 2.67 16.92
C LYS A 401 -10.60 2.19 16.54
N PRO A 402 -11.11 2.44 15.32
CA PRO A 402 -12.41 1.92 14.91
C PRO A 402 -12.47 0.38 14.94
N GLN A 403 -11.44 -0.31 14.44
CA GLN A 403 -11.46 -1.77 14.34
C GLN A 403 -11.33 -2.47 15.70
N VAL A 404 -10.46 -1.98 16.58
CA VAL A 404 -10.39 -2.47 17.98
C VAL A 404 -11.74 -2.29 18.67
N LYS A 405 -12.36 -1.11 18.51
CA LYS A 405 -13.66 -0.81 19.12
C LYS A 405 -14.78 -1.67 18.54
N GLU A 406 -14.81 -1.88 17.23
CA GLU A 406 -15.75 -2.76 16.55
C GLU A 406 -15.63 -4.19 17.09
N LEU A 407 -14.41 -4.73 17.14
CA LEU A 407 -14.14 -6.07 17.65
C LEU A 407 -14.68 -6.25 19.08
N THR A 408 -14.35 -5.32 19.99
CA THR A 408 -14.83 -5.35 21.38
C THR A 408 -16.36 -5.23 21.49
N LEU A 409 -16.99 -4.39 20.67
CA LEU A 409 -18.46 -4.23 20.69
C LEU A 409 -19.17 -5.49 20.19
N VAL A 410 -18.66 -6.08 19.11
CA VAL A 410 -19.21 -7.33 18.56
C VAL A 410 -19.00 -8.48 19.54
N GLU A 411 -17.83 -8.59 20.16
CA GLU A 411 -17.57 -9.60 21.19
C GLU A 411 -18.59 -9.51 22.35
N ASN A 412 -18.75 -8.33 22.93
CA ASN A 412 -19.72 -8.12 24.02
C ASN A 412 -21.16 -8.43 23.60
N TYR A 413 -21.54 -8.07 22.37
CA TYR A 413 -22.86 -8.36 21.83
C TYR A 413 -23.08 -9.86 21.62
N LEU A 414 -22.11 -10.57 21.04
CA LEU A 414 -22.23 -12.01 20.80
C LEU A 414 -22.36 -12.77 22.12
N LEU A 415 -21.50 -12.47 23.08
CA LEU A 415 -21.47 -13.16 24.38
C LEU A 415 -22.71 -12.90 25.24
N SER A 416 -23.47 -11.84 24.96
CA SER A 416 -24.74 -11.55 25.65
C SER A 416 -25.96 -12.23 25.03
N GLN A 417 -25.83 -12.83 23.83
CA GLN A 417 -26.96 -13.47 23.17
C GLN A 417 -27.39 -14.75 23.89
N ARG A 418 -28.65 -14.78 24.31
CA ARG A 418 -29.28 -15.99 24.86
C ARG A 418 -29.40 -17.03 23.76
N GLY A 419 -29.07 -18.28 24.08
CA GLY A 419 -29.18 -19.37 23.11
C GLY A 419 -28.01 -19.49 22.14
N LEU A 420 -26.96 -18.65 22.26
CA LEU A 420 -25.82 -18.63 21.33
C LEU A 420 -25.24 -20.02 21.07
N TYR A 421 -24.92 -20.75 22.13
CA TYR A 421 -24.28 -22.06 22.04
C TYR A 421 -25.28 -23.20 21.80
N GLN A 422 -26.58 -22.95 21.94
CA GLN A 422 -27.65 -23.90 21.68
C GLN A 422 -28.18 -23.80 20.24
N ALA A 423 -27.96 -22.67 19.57
CA ALA A 423 -28.45 -22.40 18.23
C ALA A 423 -27.85 -23.35 17.18
N GLN A 424 -28.71 -23.98 16.38
CA GLN A 424 -28.31 -24.87 15.29
C GLN A 424 -28.18 -24.13 13.95
N LYS A 425 -28.81 -22.96 13.83
CA LYS A 425 -28.85 -22.14 12.62
C LYS A 425 -28.63 -20.68 12.99
N PHE A 426 -27.83 -20.01 12.17
CA PHE A 426 -27.46 -18.62 12.35
C PHE A 426 -27.83 -17.81 11.11
N TYR A 427 -28.37 -16.63 11.34
CA TYR A 427 -28.56 -15.62 10.31
C TYR A 427 -27.84 -14.35 10.74
N LEU A 428 -26.82 -13.95 9.99
CA LEU A 428 -26.00 -12.78 10.29
C LEU A 428 -26.45 -11.61 9.43
N VAL A 429 -26.73 -10.48 10.05
CA VAL A 429 -27.05 -9.23 9.36
C VAL A 429 -25.81 -8.32 9.39
N PRO A 430 -25.23 -7.98 8.23
CA PRO A 430 -24.13 -7.03 8.16
C PRO A 430 -24.50 -5.66 8.72
N SER A 431 -23.52 -4.92 9.22
CA SER A 431 -23.72 -3.52 9.61
C SER A 431 -23.87 -2.61 8.38
N SER A 432 -24.18 -1.34 8.60
CA SER A 432 -24.23 -0.33 7.55
C SER A 432 -23.04 0.64 7.66
N TRP A 433 -22.72 1.35 6.58
CA TRP A 433 -21.77 2.47 6.61
C TRP A 433 -22.19 3.55 7.61
N LYS A 434 -23.49 3.66 7.92
CA LYS A 434 -24.03 4.59 8.93
C LYS A 434 -23.64 4.21 10.36
N ASP A 435 -23.26 2.95 10.59
CA ASP A 435 -22.82 2.45 11.90
C ASP A 435 -21.31 2.67 12.11
N GLN A 436 -20.66 3.49 11.26
CA GLN A 436 -19.24 3.83 11.38
C GLN A 436 -18.87 4.32 12.79
N LEU A 437 -17.73 3.82 13.26
CA LEU A 437 -17.12 4.23 14.54
C LEU A 437 -16.04 5.31 14.37
N SER A 438 -15.72 5.64 13.12
CA SER A 438 -14.77 6.67 12.72
C SER A 438 -15.49 8.00 12.42
N PRO A 439 -14.86 9.17 12.70
CA PRO A 439 -15.41 10.46 12.29
C PRO A 439 -15.29 10.71 10.78
N VAL A 440 -14.41 9.98 10.07
CA VAL A 440 -14.18 10.12 8.63
C VAL A 440 -14.28 8.75 7.97
N LEU A 441 -15.01 8.68 6.86
CA LEU A 441 -15.09 7.50 5.99
C LEU A 441 -14.58 7.87 4.60
N ARG A 442 -13.64 7.08 4.08
CA ARG A 442 -13.13 7.21 2.72
C ARG A 442 -13.02 5.86 2.05
N TYR A 443 -13.75 5.73 0.94
CA TYR A 443 -13.88 4.49 0.17
C TYR A 443 -14.22 3.31 1.08
N ASP A 444 -13.62 2.16 0.82
CA ASP A 444 -13.78 0.92 1.58
C ASP A 444 -12.61 0.65 2.54
N GLU A 445 -11.83 1.68 2.89
CA GLU A 445 -10.55 1.52 3.57
C GLU A 445 -10.51 2.26 4.91
N PHE A 446 -10.61 3.59 4.89
CA PHE A 446 -10.49 4.38 6.10
C PHE A 446 -11.87 4.57 6.74
N GLY A 447 -12.04 4.06 7.96
CA GLY A 447 -13.20 4.30 8.81
C GLY A 447 -14.44 3.43 8.58
N LEU A 448 -14.40 2.53 7.59
CA LEU A 448 -15.49 1.59 7.31
C LEU A 448 -15.53 0.47 8.36
N PRO A 449 -16.69 0.15 8.97
CA PRO A 449 -16.83 -1.06 9.76
C PRO A 449 -16.57 -2.30 8.92
N SER A 450 -15.74 -3.22 9.42
CA SER A 450 -15.46 -4.48 8.73
C SER A 450 -16.74 -5.31 8.59
N SER A 451 -17.59 -5.31 9.62
CA SER A 451 -18.87 -6.04 9.65
C SER A 451 -19.90 -5.59 8.61
N MET A 452 -19.66 -4.51 7.87
CA MET A 452 -20.53 -4.07 6.78
C MET A 452 -20.39 -4.97 5.54
N GLN A 453 -19.22 -5.57 5.35
CA GLN A 453 -18.93 -6.40 4.19
C GLN A 453 -19.57 -7.76 4.38
N VAL A 454 -20.34 -8.21 3.38
CA VAL A 454 -21.18 -9.43 3.50
C VAL A 454 -20.39 -10.72 3.77
N TRP A 455 -19.07 -10.74 3.53
CA TRP A 455 -18.20 -11.88 3.78
C TRP A 455 -17.51 -11.85 5.16
N VAL A 456 -17.66 -10.77 5.93
CA VAL A 456 -16.96 -10.58 7.21
C VAL A 456 -17.71 -11.13 8.44
N PRO A 457 -19.04 -10.90 8.62
CA PRO A 457 -19.74 -11.25 9.86
C PRO A 457 -19.48 -12.67 10.36
N GLN A 458 -19.43 -13.64 9.45
CA GLN A 458 -19.20 -15.05 9.81
C GLN A 458 -17.79 -15.27 10.35
N GLY A 459 -16.76 -14.83 9.61
CA GLY A 459 -15.36 -14.98 10.03
C GLY A 459 -15.05 -14.18 11.31
N MET A 460 -15.67 -13.01 11.47
CA MET A 460 -15.55 -12.21 12.69
C MET A 460 -16.16 -12.91 13.91
N ALA A 461 -17.40 -13.39 13.80
CA ALA A 461 -18.03 -14.14 14.89
C ALA A 461 -17.26 -15.41 15.23
N TRP A 462 -16.75 -16.12 14.21
CA TRP A 462 -15.93 -17.30 14.38
C TRP A 462 -14.64 -16.99 15.16
N ALA A 463 -13.89 -15.97 14.74
CA ALA A 463 -12.61 -15.59 15.35
C ALA A 463 -12.75 -15.09 16.80
N ILE A 464 -13.89 -14.50 17.15
CA ILE A 464 -14.21 -14.12 18.53
C ILE A 464 -14.54 -15.36 19.37
N LEU A 465 -15.44 -16.21 18.89
CA LEU A 465 -16.00 -17.31 19.68
C LEU A 465 -15.03 -18.47 19.86
N GLU A 466 -14.10 -18.67 18.93
CA GLU A 466 -13.06 -19.70 19.05
C GLU A 466 -12.22 -19.55 20.32
N LYS A 467 -11.94 -18.32 20.75
CA LYS A 467 -11.16 -18.04 21.97
C LYS A 467 -11.90 -18.36 23.27
N THR A 468 -13.22 -18.50 23.18
CA THR A 468 -14.04 -18.72 24.38
C THR A 468 -13.87 -20.16 24.84
N SER A 469 -14.03 -20.40 26.15
CA SER A 469 -13.96 -21.76 26.70
C SER A 469 -15.04 -22.70 26.17
N GLN A 470 -16.11 -22.15 25.58
CA GLN A 470 -17.21 -22.91 24.96
C GLN A 470 -16.96 -23.20 23.47
N GLY A 471 -15.97 -22.54 22.86
CA GLY A 471 -15.60 -22.71 21.45
C GLY A 471 -16.65 -22.19 20.46
N VAL A 472 -16.49 -22.56 19.19
CA VAL A 472 -17.38 -22.11 18.11
C VAL A 472 -18.66 -22.96 18.03
N PRO A 473 -19.87 -22.34 18.04
CA PRO A 473 -21.11 -23.07 17.82
C PRO A 473 -21.15 -23.78 16.44
N ILE A 474 -21.57 -25.05 16.42
CA ILE A 474 -21.58 -25.90 15.20
C ILE A 474 -22.35 -25.25 14.04
N GLY A 475 -23.46 -24.56 14.34
CA GLY A 475 -24.30 -23.91 13.32
C GLY A 475 -23.64 -22.72 12.63
N LEU A 476 -22.61 -22.10 13.24
CA LEU A 476 -22.02 -20.86 12.72
C LEU A 476 -21.26 -21.07 11.41
N GLY A 477 -20.67 -22.25 11.20
CA GLY A 477 -20.00 -22.60 9.95
C GLY A 477 -20.94 -22.64 8.72
N ARG A 478 -22.25 -22.68 8.94
CA ARG A 478 -23.30 -22.68 7.90
C ARG A 478 -24.21 -21.46 7.99
N ALA A 479 -23.73 -20.40 8.64
CA ALA A 479 -24.51 -19.18 8.82
C ALA A 479 -24.88 -18.58 7.45
N ILE A 480 -26.11 -18.09 7.35
CA ILE A 480 -26.56 -17.31 6.19
C ILE A 480 -26.29 -15.85 6.50
N VAL A 481 -25.65 -15.12 5.59
CA VAL A 481 -25.45 -13.68 5.70
C VAL A 481 -26.39 -12.96 4.74
N GLY A 482 -27.17 -12.00 5.22
CA GLY A 482 -28.14 -11.30 4.38
C GLY A 482 -28.76 -10.09 5.06
N LYS A 483 -29.70 -9.43 4.37
CA LYS A 483 -30.39 -8.27 4.92
C LYS A 483 -31.36 -8.71 6.02
N ILE A 484 -31.66 -7.80 6.94
CA ILE A 484 -32.62 -8.05 8.02
C ILE A 484 -34.02 -8.37 7.49
N ASP A 485 -34.44 -7.73 6.38
CA ASP A 485 -35.76 -7.95 5.77
C ASP A 485 -35.91 -9.37 5.18
N ASP A 486 -34.78 -10.02 4.88
CA ASP A 486 -34.73 -11.39 4.36
C ASP A 486 -34.57 -12.42 5.50
N ALA A 487 -34.47 -11.96 6.76
CA ALA A 487 -34.22 -12.84 7.90
C ALA A 487 -35.44 -13.72 8.19
N PRO A 488 -35.26 -15.05 8.31
CA PRO A 488 -36.36 -15.97 8.54
C PRO A 488 -36.95 -15.80 9.95
N HIS A 489 -38.28 -15.66 10.04
CA HIS A 489 -39.01 -15.51 11.32
C HIS A 489 -39.23 -16.81 12.11
N LYS A 490 -38.39 -17.84 11.92
CA LYS A 490 -38.57 -19.14 12.57
C LYS A 490 -37.89 -19.16 13.95
N GLU A 491 -38.53 -19.83 14.92
CA GLU A 491 -38.02 -19.95 16.30
C GLU A 491 -36.67 -20.69 16.42
N ASP A 492 -36.23 -21.40 15.38
CA ASP A 492 -35.02 -22.22 15.38
C ASP A 492 -33.75 -21.52 14.85
N ILE A 493 -33.82 -20.22 14.54
CA ILE A 493 -32.72 -19.45 13.94
C ILE A 493 -32.32 -18.29 14.84
N LEU A 494 -31.06 -18.26 15.25
CA LEU A 494 -30.51 -17.12 15.97
C LEU A 494 -30.09 -16.04 14.96
N ILE A 495 -30.74 -14.87 15.06
CA ILE A 495 -30.43 -13.71 14.23
C ILE A 495 -29.42 -12.84 14.99
N LEU A 496 -28.26 -12.60 14.39
CA LEU A 496 -27.21 -11.75 14.95
C LEU A 496 -27.05 -10.52 14.06
N ASN A 497 -27.36 -9.35 14.59
CA ASN A 497 -27.30 -8.10 13.84
C ASN A 497 -26.06 -7.29 14.22
N MET A 498 -25.12 -7.17 13.28
CA MET A 498 -23.87 -6.45 13.51
C MET A 498 -24.10 -4.95 13.69
N GLY A 499 -25.13 -4.37 13.07
CA GLY A 499 -25.50 -2.96 13.30
C GLY A 499 -25.97 -2.70 14.74
N ASP A 500 -26.62 -3.67 15.36
CA ASP A 500 -27.02 -3.61 16.77
C ASP A 500 -25.82 -3.85 17.70
N ALA A 501 -24.92 -4.76 17.31
CA ALA A 501 -23.66 -5.00 18.00
C ALA A 501 -22.83 -3.71 18.14
N LEU A 502 -22.72 -2.91 17.08
CA LEU A 502 -22.01 -1.62 17.10
C LEU A 502 -22.70 -0.55 17.97
N LYS A 503 -23.95 -0.77 18.38
CA LYS A 503 -24.71 0.11 19.27
C LYS A 503 -24.80 -0.42 20.71
N TYR A 504 -24.37 -1.65 20.95
CA TYR A 504 -24.60 -2.40 22.19
C TYR A 504 -24.19 -1.65 23.47
N LEU A 505 -23.13 -0.83 23.44
CA LEU A 505 -22.70 0.00 24.57
C LEU A 505 -23.01 1.51 24.43
N ARG A 506 -23.66 1.96 23.35
CA ARG A 506 -24.19 3.34 23.28
C ARG A 506 -25.40 3.52 24.20
N THR A 507 -26.11 2.43 24.48
CA THR A 507 -27.33 2.42 25.29
C THR A 507 -27.10 2.44 26.79
N GLU A 508 -25.98 1.91 27.30
CA GLU A 508 -25.68 1.90 28.75
C GLU A 508 -25.20 3.24 29.33
N LYS A 509 -24.92 4.26 28.49
CA LYS A 509 -24.56 5.61 28.96
C LYS A 509 -25.71 6.62 28.98
N ASN A 510 -26.92 6.19 28.59
CA ASN A 510 -28.13 7.02 28.58
C ASN A 510 -29.28 6.46 29.44
N THR A 511 -28.97 5.50 30.31
CA THR A 511 -29.81 5.01 31.41
C THR A 511 -29.03 5.18 32.71
#